data_AF-W7Q1Y4-F1
#
_entry.id   AF-W7Q1Y4-F1
#
_cell.length_a   1.000
_cell.length_b   1.000
_cell.length_c   1.000
_cell.angle_alpha   90.00
_cell.angle_beta   90.00
_cell.angle_gamma   90.00
#
_symmetry.space_group_name_H-M   'P 1'
#
loop_
_entity.id
_entity.type
_entity.pdbx_description
1 polymer ?
#
loop_
_entity_poly.entity_id
_entity_poly.type
_entity_poly.pdbx_seq_one_letter_code
_entity_poly.pdbx_strand_id
1 'polypeptide(L)'
;MGICGLGTVGGGTFNVLTRNADEIARRAGRPIVIEQVAHRSLNPECDLTGIKTTTDVFEVARNPDIDVVVELVGGYELARELVLTAIANGKHVVTANKALIAVHGNEIFQAAHEQGVIVAFEGAVAGGVPVIKSLREGLGANRIEWVAGIINGTGNYILTHMRSEGRAFEDVLAEAQALGYAEADPTFDVEGIDAAHKLTILASIAFGVPLQFEKAYTEGISRVTFDDVEQADNLGYTIKHLGICKRTDEGLELRVHPTLIPKERLLANVHGVKNAIAIMGDAVGPTLYYGAGAGAEPPHRRWSPTCWTLPGISPPTTTTGCPTWPSSALVTTTAACRSCPWRISSPPTTCACWRSTVPAYWHGWRPSSPSRGSPSRRWCRRRPPKGNWCRSFC
;
A
#
# COMPACT_ATOMS: atom_id res chain seq x y z
N MET A 1 9.78 19.96 15.31
CA MET A 1 8.69 18.98 15.03
C MET A 1 8.14 18.42 16.33
N GLY A 2 6.89 17.94 16.31
CA GLY A 2 6.25 17.29 17.44
C GLY A 2 5.85 15.84 17.13
N ILE A 3 6.05 14.91 18.06
CA ILE A 3 5.65 13.50 17.91
C ILE A 3 4.51 13.19 18.88
N CYS A 4 3.37 12.73 18.37
CA CYS A 4 2.22 12.29 19.16
C CYS A 4 2.11 10.76 19.10
N GLY A 5 2.43 10.10 20.20
CA GLY A 5 2.49 8.64 20.30
C GLY A 5 3.92 8.12 20.26
N LEU A 6 4.34 7.44 21.34
CA LEU A 6 5.70 6.88 21.51
C LEU A 6 5.68 5.36 21.69
N GLY A 7 4.66 4.68 21.14
CA GLY A 7 4.63 3.22 21.06
C GLY A 7 5.67 2.67 20.09
N THR A 8 5.50 1.44 19.59
CA THR A 8 6.48 0.78 18.70
C THR A 8 6.87 1.62 17.48
N VAL A 9 5.89 2.19 16.77
CA VAL A 9 6.17 3.04 15.59
C VAL A 9 6.72 4.41 15.99
N GLY A 10 6.20 4.99 17.07
CA GLY A 10 6.65 6.26 17.62
C GLY A 10 8.11 6.24 18.05
N GLY A 11 8.48 5.25 18.87
CA GLY A 11 9.86 5.06 19.33
C GLY A 11 10.82 4.72 18.19
N GLY A 12 10.39 3.88 17.23
CA GLY A 12 11.17 3.64 16.01
C GLY A 12 11.42 4.90 15.19
N THR A 13 10.40 5.76 15.06
CA THR A 13 10.51 7.06 14.36
C THR A 13 11.48 8.00 15.08
N PHE A 14 11.32 8.14 16.40
CA PHE A 14 12.20 8.92 17.27
C PHE A 14 13.66 8.47 17.12
N ASN A 15 13.93 7.18 17.29
CA ASN A 15 15.28 6.63 17.25
C ASN A 15 15.94 6.76 15.87
N VAL A 16 15.19 6.60 14.78
CA VAL A 16 15.73 6.79 13.41
C VAL A 16 16.06 8.26 13.14
N LEU A 17 15.19 9.18 13.56
CA LEU A 17 15.43 10.62 13.42
C LEU A 17 16.68 11.06 14.17
N THR A 18 16.82 10.63 15.44
CA THR A 18 17.98 10.96 16.27
C THR A 18 19.26 10.34 15.72
N ARG A 19 19.25 9.04 15.39
CA ARG A 19 20.44 8.32 14.90
C ARG A 19 20.94 8.82 13.54
N ASN A 20 20.02 9.19 12.65
CA ASN A 20 20.36 9.56 11.27
C ASN A 20 20.26 11.09 11.02
N ALA A 21 20.27 11.90 12.08
CA ALA A 21 20.00 13.34 12.02
C ALA A 21 20.86 14.06 10.95
N ASP A 22 22.16 13.77 10.89
CA ASP A 22 23.07 14.41 9.93
C ASP A 22 22.75 14.07 8.48
N GLU A 23 22.47 12.80 8.19
CA GLU A 23 22.15 12.35 6.83
C GLU A 23 20.77 12.87 6.38
N ILE A 24 19.81 12.88 7.29
CA ILE A 24 18.48 13.46 7.05
C ILE A 24 18.62 14.97 6.80
N ALA A 25 19.41 15.68 7.61
CA ALA A 25 19.63 17.11 7.46
C ALA A 25 20.28 17.46 6.12
N ARG A 26 21.27 16.68 5.68
CA ARG A 26 21.89 16.85 4.35
C ARG A 26 20.89 16.73 3.21
N ARG A 27 19.95 15.77 3.31
CA ARG A 27 18.93 15.54 2.27
C ARG A 27 17.79 16.54 2.32
N ALA A 28 17.37 16.94 3.52
CA ALA A 28 16.30 17.92 3.73
C ALA A 28 16.78 19.37 3.52
N GLY A 29 18.10 19.60 3.49
CA GLY A 29 18.71 20.92 3.42
C GLY A 29 18.64 21.71 4.73
N ARG A 30 18.17 21.09 5.83
CA ARG A 30 18.10 21.69 7.17
C ARG A 30 17.99 20.61 8.25
N PRO A 31 18.41 20.89 9.50
CA PRO A 31 18.18 20.00 10.63
C PRO A 31 16.68 19.76 10.87
N ILE A 32 16.32 18.53 11.26
CA ILE A 32 14.99 18.20 11.78
C ILE A 32 15.13 17.99 13.28
N VAL A 33 14.54 18.89 14.08
CA VAL A 33 14.63 18.87 15.54
C VAL A 33 13.32 18.38 16.15
N ILE A 34 13.41 17.40 17.05
CA ILE A 34 12.28 16.92 17.86
C ILE A 34 12.15 17.85 19.06
N GLU A 35 11.14 18.73 19.03
CA GLU A 35 10.92 19.78 20.02
C GLU A 35 10.06 19.28 21.19
N GLN A 36 9.01 18.53 20.87
CA GLN A 36 8.06 18.05 21.87
C GLN A 36 7.54 16.65 21.54
N VAL A 37 7.36 15.81 22.56
CA VAL A 37 6.80 14.46 22.43
C VAL A 37 5.60 14.31 23.36
N ALA A 38 4.44 13.95 22.80
CA ALA A 38 3.27 13.54 23.55
C ALA A 38 3.20 12.02 23.68
N HIS A 39 3.09 11.51 24.91
CA HIS A 39 2.98 10.08 25.17
C HIS A 39 2.10 9.78 26.41
N ARG A 40 1.41 8.63 26.40
CA ARG A 40 0.66 8.13 27.59
C ARG A 40 1.57 7.45 28.60
N SER A 41 2.53 6.67 28.11
CA SER A 41 3.53 5.96 28.89
C SER A 41 4.91 6.23 28.32
N LEU A 42 5.93 6.27 29.17
CA LEU A 42 7.32 6.41 28.74
C LEU A 42 7.73 5.17 27.93
N ASN A 43 8.55 5.39 26.91
CA ASN A 43 9.22 4.32 26.18
C ASN A 43 10.69 4.29 26.62
N PRO A 44 11.15 3.23 27.32
CA PRO A 44 12.51 3.16 27.84
C PRO A 44 13.58 3.10 26.75
N GLU A 45 13.21 2.79 25.50
CA GLU A 45 14.12 2.76 24.36
C GLU A 45 14.34 4.14 23.72
N CYS A 46 13.65 5.18 24.20
CA CYS A 46 13.76 6.54 23.69
C CYS A 46 14.43 7.43 24.74
N ASP A 47 15.62 7.95 24.44
CA ASP A 47 16.25 8.96 25.28
C ASP A 47 15.61 10.32 25.03
N LEU A 48 14.72 10.73 25.96
CA LEU A 48 14.00 12.00 25.90
C LEU A 48 14.73 13.12 26.65
N THR A 49 16.00 12.93 27.03
CA THR A 49 16.77 13.92 27.78
C THR A 49 16.85 15.23 26.99
N GLY A 50 16.40 16.33 27.61
CA GLY A 50 16.39 17.66 26.98
C GLY A 50 15.25 17.92 26.01
N ILE A 51 14.29 17.00 25.86
CA ILE A 51 13.11 17.16 25.00
C ILE A 51 11.88 17.44 25.86
N LYS A 52 11.04 18.39 25.43
CA LYS A 52 9.77 18.67 26.14
C LYS A 52 8.84 17.48 25.99
N THR A 53 8.28 17.00 27.09
CA THR A 53 7.29 15.90 27.08
C THR A 53 5.95 16.38 27.63
N THR A 54 4.88 15.76 27.14
CA THR A 54 3.51 16.02 27.62
C THR A 54 2.66 14.76 27.51
N THR A 55 1.57 14.71 28.27
CA THR A 55 0.53 13.68 28.14
C THR A 55 -0.65 14.14 27.28
N ASP A 56 -0.73 15.44 26.96
CA ASP A 56 -1.75 16.02 26.09
C ASP A 56 -1.21 16.20 24.66
N VAL A 57 -1.75 15.43 23.72
CA VAL A 57 -1.40 15.53 22.29
C VAL A 57 -1.77 16.89 21.69
N PHE A 58 -2.76 17.59 22.24
CA PHE A 58 -3.18 18.90 21.75
C PHE A 58 -2.21 20.01 22.14
N GLU A 59 -1.40 19.85 23.18
CA GLU A 59 -0.30 20.79 23.45
C GLU A 59 0.72 20.79 22.31
N VAL A 60 1.05 19.62 21.77
CA VAL A 60 1.94 19.49 20.60
C VAL A 60 1.31 20.17 19.37
N ALA A 61 0.03 19.93 19.12
CA ALA A 61 -0.67 20.52 17.96
C ALA A 61 -0.84 22.05 18.05
N ARG A 62 -0.84 22.62 19.26
CA ARG A 62 -0.98 24.06 19.51
C ARG A 62 0.35 24.77 19.76
N ASN A 63 1.44 24.05 19.92
CA ASN A 63 2.75 24.62 20.19
C ASN A 63 3.24 25.46 18.99
N PRO A 64 3.50 26.78 19.14
CA PRO A 64 3.93 27.64 18.03
C PRO A 64 5.31 27.26 17.48
N ASP A 65 6.16 26.58 18.25
CA ASP A 65 7.53 26.19 17.86
C ASP A 65 7.56 24.90 17.00
N ILE A 66 6.40 24.32 16.70
CA ILE A 66 6.28 23.08 15.92
C ILE A 66 5.75 23.36 14.52
N ASP A 67 6.57 23.09 13.49
CA ASP A 67 6.15 23.19 12.08
C ASP A 67 5.43 21.94 11.56
N VAL A 68 5.80 20.77 12.10
CA VAL A 68 5.33 19.45 11.64
C VAL A 68 4.91 18.61 12.83
N VAL A 69 3.69 18.08 12.79
CA VAL A 69 3.14 17.12 13.75
C VAL A 69 3.18 15.72 13.16
N VAL A 70 3.77 14.77 13.90
CA VAL A 70 3.79 13.35 13.55
C VAL A 70 2.75 12.62 14.40
N GLU A 71 1.67 12.18 13.79
CA GLU A 71 0.58 11.44 14.45
C GLU A 71 0.80 9.93 14.36
N LEU A 72 1.00 9.32 15.53
CA LEU A 72 1.24 7.88 15.73
C LEU A 72 0.46 7.37 16.96
N VAL A 73 -0.68 8.00 17.25
CA VAL A 73 -1.55 7.67 18.39
C VAL A 73 -2.42 6.46 18.05
N GLY A 74 -2.86 6.36 16.80
CA GLY A 74 -3.81 5.34 16.36
C GLY A 74 -5.27 5.66 16.75
N GLY A 75 -6.21 4.83 16.29
CA GLY A 75 -7.64 5.05 16.47
C GLY A 75 -8.24 6.09 15.52
N TYR A 76 -9.48 6.51 15.78
CA TYR A 76 -10.24 7.40 14.89
C TYR A 76 -10.40 8.79 15.51
N GLU A 77 -11.25 8.95 16.53
CA GLU A 77 -11.71 10.27 17.00
C GLU A 77 -10.59 11.17 17.53
N LEU A 78 -9.79 10.67 18.48
CA LEU A 78 -8.69 11.46 19.05
C LEU A 78 -7.66 11.83 17.99
N ALA A 79 -7.33 10.91 17.09
CA ALA A 79 -6.37 11.15 16.02
C ALA A 79 -6.91 12.15 14.99
N ARG A 80 -8.21 12.07 14.65
CA ARG A 80 -8.89 13.02 13.78
C ARG A 80 -8.86 14.44 14.36
N GLU A 81 -9.27 14.59 15.62
CA GLU A 81 -9.29 15.89 16.29
C GLU A 81 -7.87 16.49 16.37
N LEU A 82 -6.88 15.66 16.71
CA LEU A 82 -5.46 16.06 16.74
C LEU A 82 -4.99 16.58 15.38
N VAL A 83 -5.25 15.82 14.31
CA VAL A 83 -4.82 16.16 12.95
C VAL A 83 -5.49 17.45 12.46
N LEU A 84 -6.80 17.58 12.66
CA LEU A 84 -7.54 18.79 12.28
C LEU A 84 -7.08 20.01 13.08
N THR A 85 -6.78 19.84 14.38
CA THR A 85 -6.22 20.90 15.22
C THR A 85 -4.85 21.33 14.72
N ALA A 86 -3.96 20.39 14.38
CA ALA A 86 -2.65 20.70 13.84
C ALA A 86 -2.75 21.47 12.51
N ILE A 87 -3.65 21.02 11.62
CA ILE A 87 -3.94 21.69 10.35
C ILE A 87 -4.46 23.11 10.62
N ALA A 88 -5.45 23.31 11.48
CA ALA A 88 -6.00 24.64 11.79
C ALA A 88 -4.93 25.62 12.34
N ASN A 89 -3.88 25.10 12.98
CA ASN A 89 -2.74 25.87 13.46
C ASN A 89 -1.60 26.03 12.42
N GLY A 90 -1.86 25.74 11.14
CA GLY A 90 -0.92 25.91 10.03
C GLY A 90 0.23 24.91 10.03
N LYS A 91 0.08 23.75 10.66
CA LYS A 91 1.14 22.74 10.77
C LYS A 91 1.00 21.67 9.69
N HIS A 92 2.13 21.21 9.15
CA HIS A 92 2.13 20.00 8.33
C HIS A 92 1.90 18.78 9.22
N VAL A 93 1.32 17.72 8.66
CA VAL A 93 1.02 16.48 9.37
C VAL A 93 1.67 15.30 8.67
N VAL A 94 2.29 14.42 9.43
CA VAL A 94 2.72 13.09 8.97
C VAL A 94 2.01 12.05 9.82
N THR A 95 1.32 11.09 9.21
CA THR A 95 0.61 10.03 9.95
C THR A 95 0.92 8.64 9.39
N ALA A 96 0.90 7.63 10.26
CA ALA A 96 0.90 6.22 9.86
C ALA A 96 -0.48 5.55 10.06
N ASN A 97 -1.52 6.33 10.36
CA ASN A 97 -2.83 5.84 10.73
C ASN A 97 -3.70 5.57 9.49
N LYS A 98 -3.60 4.34 8.98
CA LYS A 98 -4.37 3.85 7.83
C LYS A 98 -5.89 3.94 8.01
N ALA A 99 -6.37 3.70 9.22
CA ALA A 99 -7.80 3.69 9.55
C ALA A 99 -8.36 5.13 9.50
N LEU A 100 -7.66 6.07 10.13
CA LEU A 100 -7.99 7.48 10.06
C LEU A 100 -8.03 7.99 8.61
N ILE A 101 -6.98 7.70 7.83
CA ILE A 101 -6.93 8.15 6.43
C ILE A 101 -8.01 7.47 5.58
N ALA A 102 -8.26 6.17 5.74
CA ALA A 102 -9.28 5.49 4.93
C ALA A 102 -10.69 6.03 5.16
N VAL A 103 -11.04 6.41 6.40
CA VAL A 103 -12.40 6.84 6.78
C VAL A 103 -12.57 8.36 6.72
N HIS A 104 -11.60 9.12 7.26
CA HIS A 104 -11.69 10.58 7.39
C HIS A 104 -10.73 11.34 6.47
N GLY A 105 -9.99 10.65 5.61
CA GLY A 105 -8.98 11.28 4.76
C GLY A 105 -9.54 12.36 3.83
N ASN A 106 -10.76 12.20 3.30
CA ASN A 106 -11.37 13.22 2.43
C ASN A 106 -11.51 14.57 3.15
N GLU A 107 -12.00 14.56 4.39
CA GLU A 107 -12.10 15.75 5.25
C GLU A 107 -10.73 16.33 5.58
N ILE A 108 -9.79 15.47 5.99
CA ILE A 108 -8.43 15.88 6.39
C ILE A 108 -7.68 16.53 5.22
N PHE A 109 -7.74 15.94 4.03
CA PHE A 109 -7.08 16.48 2.84
C PHE A 109 -7.73 17.78 2.37
N GLN A 110 -9.04 17.92 2.51
CA GLN A 110 -9.73 19.17 2.23
C GLN A 110 -9.27 20.28 3.18
N ALA A 111 -9.30 20.04 4.49
CA ALA A 111 -8.84 21.02 5.49
C ALA A 111 -7.37 21.41 5.27
N ALA A 112 -6.51 20.43 4.97
CA ALA A 112 -5.11 20.69 4.68
C ALA A 112 -4.92 21.54 3.42
N HIS A 113 -5.73 21.31 2.38
CA HIS A 113 -5.70 22.10 1.16
C HIS A 113 -6.15 23.54 1.40
N GLU A 114 -7.25 23.74 2.14
CA GLU A 114 -7.78 25.06 2.48
C GLU A 114 -6.78 25.89 3.31
N GLN A 115 -6.05 25.24 4.23
CA GLN A 115 -5.01 25.90 5.03
C GLN A 115 -3.68 26.08 4.27
N GLY A 116 -3.45 25.34 3.18
CA GLY A 116 -2.17 25.35 2.46
C GLY A 116 -1.06 24.54 3.14
N VAL A 117 -1.42 23.52 3.93
CA VAL A 117 -0.47 22.61 4.59
C VAL A 117 -0.45 21.23 3.90
N ILE A 118 0.47 20.37 4.32
CA ILE A 118 0.67 19.04 3.72
C ILE A 118 0.32 17.98 4.76
N VAL A 119 -0.42 16.95 4.32
CA VAL A 119 -0.65 15.72 5.08
C VAL A 119 0.03 14.56 4.33
N ALA A 120 1.08 14.00 4.92
CA ALA A 120 1.83 12.86 4.39
C ALA A 120 1.48 11.58 5.16
N PHE A 121 1.35 10.45 4.44
CA PHE A 121 0.83 9.21 5.01
C PHE A 121 1.46 7.93 4.41
N GLU A 122 2.73 8.00 3.97
CA GLU A 122 3.46 6.82 3.45
C GLU A 122 3.43 5.65 4.43
N GLY A 123 3.67 5.93 5.73
CA GLY A 123 3.70 4.91 6.78
C GLY A 123 2.37 4.19 7.02
N ALA A 124 1.26 4.69 6.45
CA ALA A 124 -0.05 4.06 6.57
C ALA A 124 -0.21 2.82 5.67
N VAL A 125 0.55 2.73 4.57
CA VAL A 125 0.40 1.67 3.58
C VAL A 125 1.72 0.94 3.37
N ALA A 126 1.72 -0.37 3.62
CA ALA A 126 2.85 -1.26 3.39
C ALA A 126 4.16 -0.88 4.12
N GLY A 127 4.04 -0.18 5.26
CA GLY A 127 5.13 0.03 6.21
C GLY A 127 6.34 0.73 5.61
N GLY A 128 7.43 0.00 5.39
CA GLY A 128 8.69 0.53 4.86
C GLY A 128 8.78 0.56 3.32
N VAL A 129 7.75 0.07 2.62
CA VAL A 129 7.72 0.03 1.15
C VAL A 129 7.25 1.39 0.61
N PRO A 130 8.03 2.10 -0.22
CA PRO A 130 7.72 3.46 -0.67
C PRO A 130 6.69 3.48 -1.82
N VAL A 131 5.51 2.90 -1.59
CA VAL A 131 4.49 2.70 -2.62
C VAL A 131 3.72 3.97 -2.95
N ILE A 132 3.42 4.83 -1.96
CA ILE A 132 2.66 6.06 -2.16
C ILE A 132 3.50 7.04 -2.97
N LYS A 133 4.75 7.27 -2.59
CA LYS A 133 5.66 8.12 -3.39
C LYS A 133 5.90 7.54 -4.78
N SER A 134 6.04 6.23 -4.91
CA SER A 134 6.23 5.63 -6.24
C SER A 134 5.02 5.83 -7.14
N LEU A 135 3.80 5.70 -6.62
CA LEU A 135 2.58 5.99 -7.38
C LEU A 135 2.44 7.48 -7.72
N ARG A 136 2.68 8.37 -6.74
CA ARG A 136 2.45 9.81 -6.89
C ARG A 136 3.50 10.50 -7.75
N GLU A 137 4.77 10.15 -7.57
CA GLU A 137 5.90 10.84 -8.20
C GLU A 137 6.57 9.96 -9.25
N GLY A 138 6.97 8.75 -8.89
CA GLY A 138 7.72 7.85 -9.78
C GLY A 138 6.93 7.40 -11.01
N LEU A 139 5.62 7.21 -10.85
CA LEU A 139 4.69 6.77 -11.88
C LEU A 139 3.77 7.89 -12.36
N GLY A 140 4.06 9.16 -12.03
CA GLY A 140 3.20 10.29 -12.38
C GLY A 140 2.99 10.50 -13.89
N ALA A 141 3.86 9.93 -14.73
CA ALA A 141 3.73 9.95 -16.20
C ALA A 141 2.96 8.75 -16.78
N ASN A 142 2.49 7.81 -15.95
CA ASN A 142 1.80 6.60 -16.37
C ASN A 142 0.30 6.70 -16.08
N ARG A 143 -0.51 6.13 -16.97
CA ARG A 143 -1.87 5.77 -16.64
C ARG A 143 -1.85 4.40 -15.95
N ILE A 144 -2.24 4.39 -14.68
CA ILE A 144 -2.35 3.13 -13.93
C ILE A 144 -3.58 2.35 -14.42
N GLU A 145 -3.36 1.10 -14.81
CA GLU A 145 -4.41 0.17 -15.25
C GLU A 145 -4.96 -0.62 -14.07
N TRP A 146 -4.06 -1.18 -13.25
CA TRP A 146 -4.41 -1.92 -12.04
C TRP A 146 -3.29 -1.90 -11.00
N VAL A 147 -3.71 -2.05 -9.75
CA VAL A 147 -2.88 -2.28 -8.57
C VAL A 147 -3.36 -3.56 -7.90
N ALA A 148 -2.45 -4.48 -7.61
CA ALA A 148 -2.74 -5.70 -6.88
C ALA A 148 -1.71 -5.89 -5.77
N GLY A 149 -2.14 -6.16 -4.54
CA GLY A 149 -1.22 -6.21 -3.42
C GLY A 149 -1.54 -7.26 -2.37
N ILE A 150 -0.50 -7.93 -1.90
CA ILE A 150 -0.46 -8.63 -0.63
C ILE A 150 -0.10 -7.58 0.40
N ILE A 151 -1.11 -7.05 1.08
CA ILE A 151 -0.98 -5.86 1.94
C ILE A 151 -1.34 -6.14 3.40
N ASN A 152 -1.65 -7.39 3.74
CA ASN A 152 -1.85 -7.89 5.10
C ASN A 152 -0.84 -9.00 5.42
N GLY A 153 0.06 -8.74 6.38
CA GLY A 153 1.16 -9.66 6.72
C GLY A 153 0.66 -10.93 7.43
N THR A 154 -0.27 -10.79 8.38
CA THR A 154 -0.84 -11.88 9.17
C THR A 154 -1.55 -12.91 8.30
N GLY A 155 -2.43 -12.46 7.40
CA GLY A 155 -3.13 -13.33 6.47
C GLY A 155 -2.19 -14.00 5.46
N ASN A 156 -1.14 -13.30 5.02
CA ASN A 156 -0.12 -13.90 4.17
C ASN A 156 0.73 -14.94 4.89
N TYR A 157 1.03 -14.74 6.19
CA TYR A 157 1.68 -15.74 7.03
C TYR A 157 0.81 -16.98 7.12
N ILE A 158 -0.47 -16.83 7.49
CA ILE A 158 -1.40 -17.95 7.66
C ILE A 158 -1.49 -18.78 6.37
N LEU A 159 -1.77 -18.14 5.23
CA LEU A 159 -1.86 -18.84 3.94
C LEU A 159 -0.53 -19.48 3.51
N THR A 160 0.62 -18.91 3.90
CA THR A 160 1.93 -19.50 3.62
C THR A 160 2.12 -20.80 4.40
N HIS A 161 1.85 -20.78 5.71
CA HIS A 161 2.06 -21.94 6.59
C HIS A 161 1.03 -23.05 6.37
N MET A 162 -0.24 -22.70 6.09
CA MET A 162 -1.25 -23.68 5.67
C MET A 162 -0.77 -24.49 4.45
N ARG A 163 -0.10 -23.82 3.49
CA ARG A 163 0.43 -24.47 2.28
C ARG A 163 1.70 -25.27 2.54
N SER A 164 2.70 -24.70 3.22
CA SER A 164 4.02 -25.33 3.35
C SER A 164 4.04 -26.50 4.34
N GLU A 165 3.17 -26.46 5.35
CA GLU A 165 3.15 -27.44 6.45
C GLU A 165 1.91 -28.34 6.42
N GLY A 166 0.95 -28.03 5.56
CA GLY A 166 -0.29 -28.79 5.42
C GLY A 166 -1.19 -28.75 6.65
N ARG A 167 -1.33 -27.56 7.25
CA ARG A 167 -2.06 -27.34 8.51
C ARG A 167 -3.38 -26.64 8.31
N ALA A 168 -4.31 -26.89 9.23
CA ALA A 168 -5.60 -26.22 9.25
C ALA A 168 -5.47 -24.73 9.62
N PHE A 169 -6.43 -23.92 9.18
CA PHE A 169 -6.46 -22.48 9.44
C PHE A 169 -6.37 -22.16 10.95
N GLU A 170 -7.15 -22.85 11.77
CA GLU A 170 -7.23 -22.62 13.22
C GLU A 170 -5.88 -22.86 13.92
N ASP A 171 -5.17 -23.93 13.55
CA ASP A 171 -3.87 -24.28 14.12
C ASP A 171 -2.80 -23.23 13.78
N VAL A 172 -2.81 -22.72 12.55
CA VAL A 172 -1.86 -21.72 12.09
C VAL A 172 -2.18 -20.34 12.68
N LEU A 173 -3.46 -20.01 12.84
CA LEU A 173 -3.89 -18.79 13.52
C LEU A 173 -3.44 -18.78 14.98
N ALA A 174 -3.63 -19.89 15.71
CA ALA A 174 -3.19 -20.02 17.09
C ALA A 174 -1.67 -19.84 17.24
N GLU A 175 -0.89 -20.38 16.31
CA GLU A 175 0.56 -20.16 16.27
C GLU A 175 0.91 -18.71 15.94
N ALA A 176 0.25 -18.10 14.95
CA ALA A 176 0.48 -16.70 14.62
C ALA A 176 0.22 -15.78 15.82
N GLN A 177 -0.78 -16.11 16.66
CA GLN A 177 -1.03 -15.41 17.93
C GLN A 177 0.09 -15.65 18.94
N ALA A 178 0.56 -16.89 19.09
CA ALA A 178 1.66 -17.22 20.01
C ALA A 178 2.99 -16.53 19.63
N LEU A 179 3.24 -16.36 18.33
CA LEU A 179 4.42 -15.67 17.79
C LEU A 179 4.26 -14.13 17.76
N GLY A 180 3.08 -13.61 18.12
CA GLY A 180 2.79 -12.17 18.10
C GLY A 180 2.61 -11.58 16.69
N TYR A 181 2.37 -12.41 15.68
CA TYR A 181 2.00 -11.96 14.33
C TYR A 181 0.51 -11.63 14.21
N ALA A 182 -0.35 -12.23 15.04
CA ALA A 182 -1.77 -11.93 15.13
C ALA A 182 -2.13 -11.44 16.55
N GLU A 183 -3.05 -10.49 16.64
CA GLU A 183 -3.60 -10.05 17.92
C GLU A 183 -4.59 -11.08 18.49
N ALA A 184 -4.99 -10.91 19.76
CA ALA A 184 -5.98 -11.77 20.41
C ALA A 184 -7.33 -11.74 19.68
N ASP A 185 -7.72 -10.57 19.17
CA ASP A 185 -8.81 -10.42 18.20
C ASP A 185 -8.22 -10.16 16.80
N PRO A 186 -8.10 -11.19 15.94
CA PRO A 186 -7.49 -11.08 14.63
C PRO A 186 -8.48 -10.65 13.54
N THR A 187 -9.72 -10.27 13.90
CA THR A 187 -10.82 -10.02 12.95
C THR A 187 -10.41 -9.05 11.82
N PHE A 188 -9.70 -7.98 12.16
CA PHE A 188 -9.24 -6.99 11.19
C PHE A 188 -8.33 -7.56 10.10
N ASP A 189 -7.52 -8.56 10.45
CA ASP A 189 -6.58 -9.20 9.52
C ASP A 189 -7.26 -10.33 8.75
N VAL A 190 -7.93 -11.25 9.46
CA VAL A 190 -8.48 -12.47 8.85
C VAL A 190 -9.73 -12.22 8.02
N GLU A 191 -10.51 -11.19 8.34
CA GLU A 191 -11.67 -10.78 7.53
C GLU A 191 -11.31 -9.73 6.46
N GLY A 192 -10.04 -9.33 6.36
CA GLY A 192 -9.53 -8.51 5.27
C GLY A 192 -9.79 -7.00 5.38
N ILE A 193 -10.25 -6.52 6.53
CA ILE A 193 -10.56 -5.10 6.78
C ILE A 193 -9.27 -4.24 6.68
N ASP A 194 -8.16 -4.70 7.26
CA ASP A 194 -6.87 -4.02 7.17
C ASP A 194 -6.38 -3.87 5.71
N ALA A 195 -6.52 -4.93 4.93
CA ALA A 195 -6.20 -4.90 3.51
C ALA A 195 -7.12 -3.93 2.75
N ALA A 196 -8.41 -3.88 3.10
CA ALA A 196 -9.36 -2.97 2.45
C ALA A 196 -9.08 -1.49 2.75
N HIS A 197 -8.68 -1.13 3.98
CA HIS A 197 -8.21 0.22 4.30
C HIS A 197 -6.99 0.60 3.43
N LYS A 198 -5.97 -0.26 3.39
CA LYS A 198 -4.74 -0.02 2.61
C LYS A 198 -5.04 0.06 1.11
N LEU A 199 -5.93 -0.79 0.61
CA LEU A 199 -6.34 -0.78 -0.79
C LEU A 199 -7.11 0.49 -1.16
N THR A 200 -7.98 0.97 -0.28
CA THR A 200 -8.75 2.22 -0.50
C THR A 200 -7.80 3.42 -0.66
N ILE A 201 -6.76 3.48 0.18
CA ILE A 201 -5.71 4.50 0.08
C ILE A 201 -4.94 4.38 -1.24
N LEU A 202 -4.50 3.16 -1.59
CA LEU A 202 -3.81 2.89 -2.86
C LEU A 202 -4.66 3.28 -4.07
N ALA A 203 -5.95 2.96 -4.05
CA ALA A 203 -6.90 3.27 -5.11
C ALA A 203 -7.04 4.78 -5.30
N SER A 204 -7.20 5.52 -4.21
CA SER A 204 -7.31 6.98 -4.26
C SER A 204 -6.09 7.63 -4.92
N ILE A 205 -4.88 7.18 -4.55
CA ILE A 205 -3.64 7.72 -5.12
C ILE A 205 -3.44 7.28 -6.58
N ALA A 206 -3.64 5.99 -6.87
CA ALA A 206 -3.36 5.42 -8.19
C ALA A 206 -4.32 5.93 -9.28
N PHE A 207 -5.57 6.20 -8.93
CA PHE A 207 -6.62 6.52 -9.90
C PHE A 207 -7.15 7.95 -9.80
N GLY A 208 -6.73 8.71 -8.79
CA GLY A 208 -7.24 10.06 -8.57
C GLY A 208 -8.75 10.05 -8.29
N VAL A 209 -9.19 9.14 -7.42
CA VAL A 209 -10.57 9.11 -6.88
C VAL A 209 -10.64 9.39 -5.37
N PRO A 210 -11.78 9.91 -4.83
CA PRO A 210 -11.97 10.04 -3.39
C PRO A 210 -11.85 8.70 -2.66
N LEU A 211 -11.56 8.75 -1.35
CA LEU A 211 -11.56 7.57 -0.50
C LEU A 211 -13.00 7.08 -0.33
N GLN A 212 -13.27 5.82 -0.68
CA GLN A 212 -14.60 5.19 -0.69
C GLN A 212 -14.53 3.79 -0.06
N PHE A 213 -14.11 3.71 1.19
CA PHE A 213 -13.90 2.45 1.90
C PHE A 213 -15.17 1.59 1.96
N GLU A 214 -16.33 2.23 2.14
CA GLU A 214 -17.64 1.56 2.25
C GLU A 214 -18.05 0.83 0.96
N LYS A 215 -17.41 1.14 -0.17
CA LYS A 215 -17.64 0.50 -1.47
C LYS A 215 -16.70 -0.67 -1.74
N ALA A 216 -15.69 -0.89 -0.90
CA ALA A 216 -14.74 -1.98 -1.07
C ALA A 216 -15.42 -3.33 -0.78
N TYR A 217 -15.43 -4.22 -1.76
CA TYR A 217 -15.80 -5.61 -1.49
C TYR A 217 -14.72 -6.25 -0.63
N THR A 218 -15.10 -6.91 0.45
CA THR A 218 -14.15 -7.53 1.37
C THR A 218 -14.60 -8.94 1.71
N GLU A 219 -13.70 -9.90 1.53
CA GLU A 219 -13.83 -11.29 1.93
C GLU A 219 -12.53 -11.73 2.62
N GLY A 220 -12.68 -12.40 3.77
CA GLY A 220 -11.57 -12.89 4.58
C GLY A 220 -10.93 -14.19 4.08
N ILE A 221 -9.98 -14.68 4.87
CA ILE A 221 -9.32 -15.99 4.68
C ILE A 221 -9.86 -17.06 5.63
N SER A 222 -10.74 -16.72 6.57
CA SER A 222 -11.27 -17.62 7.61
C SER A 222 -12.00 -18.86 7.06
N ARG A 223 -12.48 -18.79 5.81
CA ARG A 223 -13.17 -19.90 5.12
C ARG A 223 -12.26 -20.73 4.22
N VAL A 224 -11.00 -20.35 4.07
CA VAL A 224 -10.03 -21.11 3.26
C VAL A 224 -9.65 -22.37 4.02
N THR A 225 -9.84 -23.53 3.40
CA THR A 225 -9.48 -24.82 4.00
C THR A 225 -8.12 -25.32 3.51
N PHE A 226 -7.55 -26.30 4.21
CA PHE A 226 -6.36 -26.99 3.72
C PHE A 226 -6.61 -27.66 2.36
N ASP A 227 -7.77 -28.29 2.17
CA ASP A 227 -8.16 -28.91 0.90
C ASP A 227 -8.14 -27.89 -0.26
N ASP A 228 -8.64 -26.67 -0.04
CA ASP A 228 -8.59 -25.62 -1.06
C ASP A 228 -7.15 -25.28 -1.44
N VAL A 229 -6.25 -25.19 -0.46
CA VAL A 229 -4.82 -24.90 -0.65
C VAL A 229 -4.12 -26.03 -1.39
N GLU A 230 -4.38 -27.29 -1.02
CA GLU A 230 -3.80 -28.47 -1.67
C GLU A 230 -4.26 -28.58 -3.12
N GLN A 231 -5.55 -28.43 -3.38
CA GLN A 231 -6.10 -28.47 -4.73
C GLN A 231 -5.59 -27.32 -5.60
N ALA A 232 -5.48 -26.12 -5.04
CA ALA A 232 -4.84 -24.99 -5.73
C ALA A 232 -3.40 -25.31 -6.13
N ASP A 233 -2.63 -25.91 -5.21
CA ASP A 233 -1.24 -26.28 -5.44
C ASP A 233 -1.11 -27.33 -6.57
N ASN A 234 -1.96 -28.35 -6.56
CA ASN A 234 -2.05 -29.39 -7.60
C ASN A 234 -2.40 -28.82 -8.98
N LEU A 235 -3.21 -27.77 -9.02
CA LEU A 235 -3.60 -27.08 -10.25
C LEU A 235 -2.56 -26.07 -10.76
N GLY A 236 -1.44 -25.90 -10.06
CA GLY A 236 -0.38 -24.96 -10.45
C GLY A 236 -0.59 -23.52 -9.94
N TYR A 237 -1.44 -23.34 -8.93
CA TYR A 237 -1.76 -22.04 -8.33
C TYR A 237 -1.31 -21.98 -6.86
N THR A 238 -1.34 -20.78 -6.30
CA THR A 238 -1.27 -20.54 -4.86
C THR A 238 -2.43 -19.65 -4.47
N ILE A 239 -2.98 -19.84 -3.27
CA ILE A 239 -3.97 -18.92 -2.70
C ILE A 239 -3.23 -17.77 -2.02
N LYS A 240 -3.62 -16.54 -2.33
CA LYS A 240 -3.16 -15.31 -1.67
C LYS A 240 -4.32 -14.39 -1.38
N HIS A 241 -4.28 -13.69 -0.24
CA HIS A 241 -5.25 -12.64 0.05
C HIS A 241 -4.79 -11.34 -0.62
N LEU A 242 -5.50 -10.95 -1.68
CA LEU A 242 -5.13 -9.80 -2.50
C LEU A 242 -6.13 -8.66 -2.34
N GLY A 243 -5.60 -7.46 -2.15
CA GLY A 243 -6.31 -6.25 -2.50
C GLY A 243 -6.08 -5.91 -3.97
N ILE A 244 -7.16 -5.78 -4.74
CA ILE A 244 -7.12 -5.51 -6.18
C ILE A 244 -7.94 -4.26 -6.46
N CYS A 245 -7.30 -3.30 -7.12
CA CYS A 245 -7.94 -2.11 -7.65
C CYS A 245 -7.65 -2.02 -9.15
N LYS A 246 -8.69 -2.00 -9.98
CA LYS A 246 -8.54 -2.09 -11.44
C LYS A 246 -9.52 -1.17 -12.15
N ARG A 247 -9.03 -0.44 -13.15
CA ARG A 247 -9.87 0.32 -14.06
C ARG A 247 -10.59 -0.61 -15.02
N THR A 248 -11.90 -0.43 -15.16
CA THR A 248 -12.76 -1.11 -16.13
C THR A 248 -13.48 -0.07 -16.98
N ASP A 249 -14.22 -0.53 -17.99
CA ASP A 249 -15.04 0.36 -18.81
C ASP A 249 -16.23 0.96 -18.04
N GLU A 250 -16.68 0.28 -16.97
CA GLU A 250 -17.81 0.69 -16.13
C GLU A 250 -17.41 1.53 -14.91
N GLY A 251 -16.12 1.53 -14.54
CA GLY A 251 -15.64 2.28 -13.38
C GLY A 251 -14.35 1.71 -12.80
N LEU A 252 -14.26 1.73 -11.47
CA LEU A 252 -13.12 1.20 -10.73
C LEU A 252 -13.56 0.00 -9.88
N GLU A 253 -12.92 -1.15 -10.07
CA GLU A 253 -13.03 -2.28 -9.15
C GLU A 253 -12.25 -1.97 -7.88
N LEU A 254 -12.84 -2.22 -6.71
CA LEU A 254 -12.18 -2.13 -5.42
C LEU A 254 -12.56 -3.37 -4.59
N ARG A 255 -11.66 -4.35 -4.48
CA ARG A 255 -11.96 -5.63 -3.83
C ARG A 255 -10.78 -6.25 -3.11
N VAL A 256 -11.06 -6.91 -2.00
CA VAL A 256 -10.12 -7.66 -1.19
C VAL A 256 -10.70 -9.05 -0.97
N HIS A 257 -10.00 -10.09 -1.39
CA HIS A 257 -10.44 -11.48 -1.19
C HIS A 257 -9.29 -12.47 -1.42
N PRO A 258 -9.40 -13.74 -0.97
CA PRO A 258 -8.51 -14.82 -1.40
C PRO A 258 -8.44 -14.87 -2.92
N THR A 259 -7.34 -15.26 -3.54
CA THR A 259 -7.18 -15.24 -5.01
C THR A 259 -6.20 -16.34 -5.41
N LEU A 260 -6.57 -17.13 -6.43
CA LEU A 260 -5.66 -18.07 -7.06
C LEU A 260 -4.68 -17.32 -7.98
N ILE A 261 -3.39 -17.42 -7.68
CA ILE A 261 -2.31 -16.82 -8.49
C ILE A 261 -1.49 -17.95 -9.10
N PRO A 262 -1.21 -17.95 -10.42
CA PRO A 262 -0.29 -18.91 -11.02
C PRO A 262 1.08 -18.88 -10.35
N LYS A 263 1.66 -20.05 -10.08
CA LYS A 263 2.94 -20.19 -9.36
C LYS A 263 4.11 -19.45 -10.03
N GLU A 264 4.06 -19.20 -11.35
CA GLU A 264 5.13 -18.48 -12.05
C GLU A 264 5.14 -16.97 -11.76
N ARG A 265 4.09 -16.40 -11.15
CA ARG A 265 4.02 -14.97 -10.87
C ARG A 265 4.86 -14.60 -9.66
N LEU A 266 5.50 -13.42 -9.68
CA LEU A 266 6.29 -12.95 -8.55
C LEU A 266 5.47 -12.82 -7.27
N LEU A 267 4.22 -12.34 -7.37
CA LEU A 267 3.29 -12.26 -6.23
C LEU A 267 2.99 -13.62 -5.58
N ALA A 268 3.01 -14.71 -6.34
CA ALA A 268 2.79 -16.05 -5.80
C ALA A 268 3.90 -16.49 -4.84
N ASN A 269 5.10 -15.94 -5.00
CA ASN A 269 6.32 -16.30 -4.27
C ASN A 269 6.65 -15.32 -3.12
N VAL A 270 5.68 -14.48 -2.75
CA VAL A 270 5.76 -13.62 -1.56
C VAL A 270 5.30 -14.45 -0.37
N HIS A 271 6.17 -14.67 0.61
CA HIS A 271 5.93 -15.59 1.73
C HIS A 271 6.07 -14.90 3.09
N GLY A 272 5.48 -15.53 4.12
CA GLY A 272 5.52 -15.08 5.50
C GLY A 272 4.80 -13.75 5.71
N VAL A 273 5.34 -12.89 6.57
CA VAL A 273 4.73 -11.59 6.94
C VAL A 273 4.99 -10.46 5.94
N LYS A 274 5.56 -10.77 4.78
CA LYS A 274 5.99 -9.76 3.81
C LYS A 274 4.82 -9.28 2.95
N ASN A 275 4.89 -8.01 2.58
CA ASN A 275 3.98 -7.36 1.66
C ASN A 275 4.58 -7.21 0.28
N ALA A 276 3.72 -7.16 -0.72
CA ALA A 276 4.09 -6.86 -2.09
C ALA A 276 2.96 -6.12 -2.80
N ILE A 277 3.30 -5.11 -3.59
CA ILE A 277 2.35 -4.34 -4.39
C ILE A 277 2.84 -4.36 -5.83
N ALA A 278 2.05 -4.98 -6.70
CA ALA A 278 2.24 -4.97 -8.14
C ALA A 278 1.38 -3.87 -8.75
N ILE A 279 1.98 -3.10 -9.66
CA ILE A 279 1.35 -1.95 -10.31
C ILE A 279 1.58 -2.07 -11.81
N MET A 280 0.52 -2.01 -12.59
CA MET A 280 0.59 -1.94 -14.04
C MET A 280 0.34 -0.52 -14.52
N GLY A 281 1.36 0.09 -15.11
CA GLY A 281 1.24 1.32 -15.89
C GLY A 281 1.27 1.02 -17.37
N ASP A 282 0.55 1.82 -18.16
CA ASP A 282 0.50 1.73 -19.62
C ASP A 282 1.88 1.86 -20.30
N ALA A 283 2.75 2.76 -19.81
CA ALA A 283 4.06 3.02 -20.40
C ALA A 283 5.19 2.18 -19.77
N VAL A 284 5.23 2.07 -18.44
CA VAL A 284 6.28 1.35 -17.70
C VAL A 284 6.06 -0.17 -17.66
N GLY A 285 4.82 -0.62 -17.90
CA GLY A 285 4.43 -2.01 -17.72
C GLY A 285 4.34 -2.42 -16.24
N PRO A 286 4.56 -3.71 -15.91
CA PRO A 286 4.44 -4.20 -14.54
C PRO A 286 5.64 -3.80 -13.69
N THR A 287 5.37 -3.18 -12.55
CA THR A 287 6.35 -2.90 -11.49
C THR A 287 5.93 -3.61 -10.20
N LEU A 288 6.90 -3.98 -9.36
CA LEU A 288 6.65 -4.67 -8.10
C LEU A 288 7.46 -4.03 -6.98
N TYR A 289 6.76 -3.68 -5.90
CA TYR A 289 7.34 -3.15 -4.67
C TYR A 289 7.18 -4.18 -3.57
N TYR A 290 8.30 -4.58 -2.94
CA TYR A 290 8.34 -5.70 -2.00
C TYR A 290 9.09 -5.33 -0.73
N GLY A 291 8.57 -5.74 0.42
CA GLY A 291 9.22 -5.52 1.71
C GLY A 291 8.36 -5.94 2.89
N ALA A 292 8.81 -5.61 4.10
CA ALA A 292 8.03 -5.83 5.30
C ALA A 292 6.82 -4.87 5.35
N GLY A 293 5.65 -5.42 5.63
CA GLY A 293 4.37 -4.70 5.61
C GLY A 293 3.86 -4.19 6.96
N ALA A 294 4.40 -4.74 8.04
CA ALA A 294 4.07 -4.45 9.42
C ALA A 294 5.27 -4.81 10.32
N GLY A 295 5.27 -4.29 11.54
CA GLY A 295 6.26 -4.60 12.57
C GLY A 295 7.49 -3.69 12.55
N ALA A 296 7.87 -3.22 13.75
CA ALA A 296 9.28 -3.02 14.04
C ALA A 296 9.86 -4.41 14.34
N GLU A 297 10.41 -5.07 13.32
CA GLU A 297 11.51 -5.99 13.61
C GLU A 297 12.57 -5.22 14.42
N PRO A 298 13.41 -5.90 15.23
CA PRO A 298 14.29 -5.31 16.26
C PRO A 298 14.87 -3.94 15.89
N PRO A 299 15.16 -3.04 16.87
CA PRO A 299 15.19 -1.56 16.80
C PRO A 299 16.01 -0.86 15.69
N HIS A 300 16.55 -1.59 14.72
CA HIS A 300 17.42 -1.17 13.66
C HIS A 300 16.76 -0.90 12.28
N ARG A 301 15.52 -1.32 11.97
CA ARG A 301 14.93 -1.15 10.61
C ARG A 301 13.39 -1.03 10.69
N ARG A 302 12.66 -0.18 9.96
CA ARG A 302 12.94 0.82 8.92
C ARG A 302 11.65 1.65 8.76
N TRP A 303 11.64 2.90 9.23
CA TRP A 303 10.75 3.92 8.67
C TRP A 303 11.40 4.44 7.39
N SER A 304 10.65 4.58 6.30
CA SER A 304 11.25 5.03 5.05
C SER A 304 11.58 6.53 5.15
N PRO A 305 12.81 6.97 4.81
CA PRO A 305 13.15 8.40 4.75
C PRO A 305 12.25 9.19 3.76
N THR A 306 11.50 8.47 2.94
CA THR A 306 10.53 8.96 1.96
C THR A 306 9.45 9.88 2.53
N CYS A 307 9.00 9.68 3.77
CA CYS A 307 8.04 10.58 4.40
C CYS A 307 8.63 11.96 4.73
N TRP A 308 9.96 12.12 4.75
CA TRP A 308 10.63 13.37 5.14
C TRP A 308 10.88 14.32 3.98
N THR A 309 10.66 13.89 2.74
CA THR A 309 10.70 14.79 1.59
C THR A 309 9.35 15.49 1.46
N LEU A 310 9.08 16.46 2.33
CA LEU A 310 8.04 17.45 2.08
C LEU A 310 8.58 18.45 1.04
N PRO A 311 8.04 18.52 -0.19
CA PRO A 311 8.43 19.57 -1.11
C PRO A 311 7.98 20.93 -0.54
N GLY A 312 8.92 21.86 -0.35
CA GLY A 312 8.60 23.29 -0.28
C GLY A 312 8.66 24.00 1.07
N ILE A 313 9.70 23.81 1.89
CA ILE A 313 9.99 24.77 2.99
C ILE A 313 10.88 25.95 2.50
N SER A 314 10.74 26.35 1.23
CA SER A 314 11.39 27.50 0.60
C SER A 314 10.31 28.36 -0.09
N PRO A 315 10.45 29.70 -0.15
CA PRO A 315 9.38 30.60 -0.63
C PRO A 315 8.98 30.29 -2.07
N PRO A 316 7.76 30.67 -2.49
CA PRO A 316 7.02 29.97 -3.53
C PRO A 316 7.64 30.21 -4.90
N THR A 317 8.13 29.14 -5.52
CA THR A 317 8.22 29.06 -6.97
C THR A 317 7.70 27.69 -7.38
N THR A 318 6.57 27.71 -8.08
CA THR A 318 5.82 26.58 -8.70
C THR A 318 5.01 25.68 -7.77
N THR A 319 3.73 26.02 -7.66
CA THR A 319 2.62 25.22 -7.13
C THR A 319 2.39 23.98 -8.01
N THR A 320 2.80 22.80 -7.57
CA THR A 320 2.19 21.54 -8.05
C THR A 320 0.90 21.32 -7.28
N GLY A 321 -0.23 21.64 -7.91
CA GLY A 321 -1.56 21.54 -7.32
C GLY A 321 -1.95 20.13 -6.91
N CYS A 322 -2.72 20.04 -5.82
CA CYS A 322 -3.49 18.85 -5.46
C CYS A 322 -4.58 18.64 -6.54
N PRO A 323 -4.85 17.41 -7.01
CA PRO A 323 -5.86 17.19 -8.04
C PRO A 323 -7.24 17.62 -7.54
N THR A 324 -7.88 18.52 -8.27
CA THR A 324 -9.30 18.80 -8.13
C THR A 324 -10.08 17.58 -8.63
N TRP A 325 -10.87 16.96 -7.75
CA TRP A 325 -11.64 15.76 -8.09
C TRP A 325 -12.81 16.11 -9.03
N PRO A 326 -12.91 15.52 -10.24
CA PRO A 326 -14.15 15.56 -11.00
C PRO A 326 -15.22 14.76 -10.25
N SER A 327 -16.40 15.36 -10.04
CA SER A 327 -17.50 14.79 -9.24
C SER A 327 -18.18 13.53 -9.80
N SER A 328 -17.58 12.82 -10.77
CA SER A 328 -18.24 11.71 -11.49
C SER A 328 -17.46 10.38 -11.55
N ALA A 329 -16.32 10.23 -10.88
CA ALA A 329 -15.64 8.92 -10.79
C ALA A 329 -16.28 8.06 -9.68
N LEU A 330 -17.29 7.27 -10.04
CA LEU A 330 -17.95 6.32 -9.13
C LEU A 330 -17.23 4.96 -9.15
N VAL A 331 -16.80 4.46 -7.99
CA VAL A 331 -16.49 3.03 -7.79
C VAL A 331 -17.79 2.23 -8.00
N THR A 332 -17.76 1.28 -8.92
CA THR A 332 -18.86 0.36 -9.22
C THR A 332 -18.45 -1.05 -8.81
N THR A 333 -19.15 -1.61 -7.85
CA THR A 333 -18.98 -3.02 -7.47
C THR A 333 -19.65 -3.89 -8.56
N THR A 334 -18.87 -4.52 -9.44
CA THR A 334 -19.41 -5.40 -10.48
C THR A 334 -20.10 -6.61 -9.84
N ALA A 335 -21.35 -6.86 -10.24
CA ALA A 335 -22.19 -7.95 -9.73
C ALA A 335 -21.63 -9.36 -10.00
N ALA A 336 -20.72 -9.51 -10.99
CA ALA A 336 -20.10 -10.77 -11.36
C ALA A 336 -19.38 -11.46 -10.18
N CYS A 337 -18.78 -10.70 -9.26
CA CYS A 337 -18.09 -11.25 -8.08
C CYS A 337 -19.02 -11.86 -7.03
N ARG A 338 -20.33 -11.53 -7.02
CA ARG A 338 -21.27 -12.12 -6.05
C ARG A 338 -21.64 -13.58 -6.34
N SER A 339 -21.28 -14.10 -7.52
CA SER A 339 -21.85 -15.34 -8.07
C SER A 339 -20.87 -16.50 -8.27
N CYS A 340 -19.60 -16.37 -7.86
CA CYS A 340 -18.63 -17.46 -7.99
C CYS A 340 -18.37 -18.08 -6.61
N PRO A 341 -18.99 -19.23 -6.25
CA PRO A 341 -18.71 -19.89 -4.99
C PRO A 341 -17.24 -20.34 -4.96
N TRP A 342 -16.52 -19.93 -3.91
CA TRP A 342 -15.11 -20.22 -3.66
C TRP A 342 -14.75 -21.70 -3.49
N ARG A 343 -15.74 -22.57 -3.30
CA ARG A 343 -15.52 -23.95 -2.90
C ARG A 343 -15.12 -24.80 -4.10
N ILE A 344 -13.93 -25.42 -4.05
CA ILE A 344 -13.51 -26.44 -5.03
C ILE A 344 -14.22 -27.75 -4.67
N SER A 345 -15.51 -27.89 -5.01
CA SER A 345 -16.33 -29.00 -4.52
C SER A 345 -16.52 -30.19 -5.48
N SER A 346 -15.81 -30.32 -6.62
CA SER A 346 -15.99 -31.47 -7.53
C SER A 346 -14.83 -31.75 -8.50
N PRO A 347 -14.65 -33.01 -8.98
CA PRO A 347 -13.58 -33.41 -9.91
C PRO A 347 -13.74 -32.81 -11.34
N PRO A 348 -12.68 -32.82 -12.18
CA PRO A 348 -12.38 -31.76 -13.16
C PRO A 348 -13.16 -31.77 -14.48
N THR A 349 -14.40 -32.28 -14.55
CA THR A 349 -15.09 -32.47 -15.84
C THR A 349 -16.28 -31.56 -16.12
N THR A 350 -16.80 -30.75 -15.18
CA THR A 350 -18.09 -30.05 -15.41
C THR A 350 -18.21 -28.59 -14.95
N CYS A 351 -17.13 -27.81 -14.82
CA CYS A 351 -17.26 -26.38 -14.49
C CYS A 351 -16.72 -25.43 -15.58
N ALA A 352 -17.60 -25.00 -16.48
CA ALA A 352 -17.29 -24.02 -17.54
C ALA A 352 -17.00 -22.59 -16.99
N CYS A 353 -17.32 -22.31 -15.73
CA CYS A 353 -17.08 -21.01 -15.07
C CYS A 353 -15.60 -20.76 -14.73
N TRP A 354 -14.78 -21.81 -14.67
CA TRP A 354 -13.35 -21.72 -14.31
C TRP A 354 -12.47 -21.08 -15.41
N ARG A 355 -12.87 -21.15 -16.68
CA ARG A 355 -12.06 -20.65 -17.81
C ARG A 355 -12.18 -19.15 -18.06
N SER A 356 -13.21 -18.47 -17.53
CA SER A 356 -13.43 -17.04 -17.78
C SER A 356 -12.73 -16.12 -16.78
N THR A 357 -12.49 -16.56 -15.56
CA THR A 357 -12.02 -15.68 -14.46
C THR A 357 -10.50 -15.68 -14.28
N VAL A 358 -9.81 -16.73 -14.74
CA VAL A 358 -8.37 -16.96 -14.45
C VAL A 358 -7.41 -16.54 -15.59
N PRO A 359 -7.71 -16.68 -16.90
CA PRO A 359 -6.71 -16.35 -17.94
C PRO A 359 -6.63 -14.86 -18.30
N ALA A 360 -7.69 -14.08 -18.12
CA ALA A 360 -7.76 -12.72 -18.69
C ALA A 360 -6.88 -11.68 -17.97
N TYR A 361 -6.44 -11.94 -16.73
CA TYR A 361 -5.71 -10.97 -15.91
C TYR A 361 -4.19 -10.98 -16.13
N TRP A 362 -3.65 -11.99 -16.80
CA TRP A 362 -2.22 -12.31 -16.72
C TRP A 362 -1.50 -12.44 -18.07
N HIS A 363 -2.22 -12.31 -19.19
CA HIS A 363 -1.63 -12.37 -20.53
C HIS A 363 -1.30 -10.98 -21.08
N GLY A 364 -0.12 -10.47 -20.73
CA GLY A 364 0.57 -9.41 -21.45
C GLY A 364 1.77 -9.96 -22.20
N TRP A 365 1.57 -10.98 -23.06
CA TRP A 365 2.50 -11.43 -24.10
C TRP A 365 1.83 -12.58 -24.87
N ARG A 366 1.38 -12.32 -26.10
CA ARG A 366 1.22 -13.37 -27.11
C ARG A 366 2.38 -13.21 -28.09
N PRO A 367 3.30 -14.19 -28.23
CA PRO A 367 4.10 -14.25 -29.43
C PRO A 367 3.15 -14.59 -30.58
N SER A 368 3.11 -13.74 -31.59
CA SER A 368 2.44 -14.04 -32.85
C SER A 368 3.02 -15.33 -33.43
N SER A 369 2.28 -16.43 -33.37
CA SER A 369 2.61 -17.66 -34.07
C SER A 369 2.41 -17.43 -35.58
N PRO A 370 3.40 -17.79 -36.43
CA PRO A 370 3.29 -17.57 -37.87
C PRO A 370 2.32 -18.59 -38.47
N SER A 371 1.33 -18.09 -39.19
CA SER A 371 0.46 -18.91 -40.02
C SER A 371 1.28 -19.65 -41.08
N ARG A 372 1.07 -20.97 -41.14
CA ARG A 372 1.57 -21.82 -42.22
C ARG A 372 0.95 -21.35 -43.54
N GLY A 373 1.80 -20.96 -44.48
CA GLY A 373 1.40 -20.65 -45.85
C GLY A 373 2.58 -20.16 -46.67
N SER A 374 3.35 -21.09 -47.23
CA SER A 374 4.16 -20.82 -48.43
C SER A 374 3.39 -21.37 -49.62
N PRO A 375 3.42 -20.72 -50.80
CA PRO A 375 4.59 -20.90 -51.66
C PRO A 375 5.03 -19.67 -52.48
N SER A 376 6.36 -19.59 -52.65
CA SER A 376 7.07 -19.13 -53.85
C SER A 376 6.98 -17.64 -54.27
N ARG A 377 8.10 -16.91 -54.20
CA ARG A 377 8.96 -16.53 -55.35
C ARG A 377 9.84 -15.32 -55.04
N ARG A 378 11.12 -15.49 -55.41
CA ARG A 378 12.08 -14.51 -55.96
C ARG A 378 12.66 -13.42 -55.04
N TRP A 379 13.93 -13.66 -54.74
CA TRP A 379 15.05 -12.73 -54.62
C TRP A 379 14.80 -11.30 -55.12
N CYS A 380 15.13 -10.31 -54.28
CA CYS A 380 16.02 -9.23 -54.70
C CYS A 380 16.73 -8.58 -53.50
N ARG A 381 18.06 -8.71 -53.48
CA ARG A 381 18.98 -7.96 -52.61
C ARG A 381 18.86 -6.46 -52.89
N ARG A 382 18.86 -5.60 -51.86
CA ARG A 382 19.47 -4.27 -51.90
C ARG A 382 19.89 -3.81 -50.49
N ARG A 383 21.17 -3.44 -50.40
CA ARG A 383 21.87 -2.85 -49.24
C ARG A 383 21.41 -1.39 -48.98
N PRO A 384 21.66 -0.83 -47.77
CA PRO A 384 21.12 0.47 -47.35
C PRO A 384 22.01 1.65 -47.81
N PRO A 385 21.52 2.90 -47.79
CA PRO A 385 22.39 4.05 -47.72
C PRO A 385 22.56 4.54 -46.27
N LYS A 386 23.81 4.86 -45.97
CA LYS A 386 24.28 5.62 -44.81
C LYS A 386 23.71 7.05 -44.87
N GLY A 387 23.48 7.64 -43.70
CA GLY A 387 23.27 9.08 -43.56
C GLY A 387 23.07 9.48 -42.11
N ASN A 388 24.11 10.07 -41.51
CA ASN A 388 24.07 10.78 -40.23
C ASN A 388 22.92 11.82 -40.21
N TRP A 389 22.44 12.18 -39.01
CA TRP A 389 22.37 13.57 -38.52
C TRP A 389 21.86 13.61 -37.06
N CYS A 390 22.57 14.41 -36.26
CA CYS A 390 22.27 15.10 -34.98
C CYS A 390 21.37 14.42 -33.93
N ARG A 391 21.87 14.09 -32.73
CA ARG A 391 22.20 14.96 -31.57
C ARG A 391 20.99 15.75 -31.01
N SER A 392 20.92 15.68 -29.67
CA SER A 392 20.16 16.49 -28.73
C SER A 392 18.74 16.01 -28.45
N PHE A 393 18.49 15.46 -27.26
CA PHE A 393 17.98 16.25 -26.13
C PHE A 393 18.27 15.51 -24.82
N CYS A 394 18.91 16.23 -23.89
CA CYS A 394 19.04 15.89 -22.48
C CYS A 394 17.70 16.06 -21.78
#